data_AF-A0A0B4KGA9-F1
#
_entry.id   AF-A0A0B4KGA9-F1
#
_cell.length_a   1.000
_cell.length_b   1.000
_cell.length_c   1.000
_cell.angle_alpha   90.00
_cell.angle_beta   90.00
_cell.angle_gamma   90.00
#
_symmetry.space_group_name_H-M   'P 1'
#
loop_
_entity.id
_entity.type
_entity.pdbx_description
1 polymer ?
#
loop_
_entity_poly.entity_id
_entity_poly.type
_entity_poly.pdbx_seq_one_letter_code
_entity_poly.pdbx_strand_id
1 'polypeptide(L)'
;MENLDSTVDSTENSKFSALYGGLIKEIAATSKMSTLDITCLLCVYYKFVRFNGPGAKQMKKNQFYQIYLVLFNVANVQVIERSLLAITKDTKYVSPRAWVDLFELYTTEDLERRMKFAFEVYDTKNTGVIDREQVGVACEKFFHEGDDEDELIELRAKFDVDKDGVISFEDYSSVVSQQPVLVEFLGWLFPSNEERDLMAHVINMDSMLNYCNPDAK
;
A
#
# COMPACT_ATOMS: atom_id res chain seq x y z
N MET A 1 23.33 -16.26 -4.91
CA MET A 1 22.41 -16.35 -3.76
C MET A 1 21.63 -17.65 -3.92
N GLU A 2 22.26 -18.78 -3.60
CA GLU A 2 21.53 -20.05 -3.52
C GLU A 2 20.93 -20.13 -2.12
N ASN A 3 19.61 -20.29 -2.02
CA ASN A 3 18.86 -20.58 -0.78
C ASN A 3 18.62 -19.40 0.17
N LEU A 4 17.93 -18.36 -0.32
CA LEU A 4 17.35 -17.31 0.54
C LEU A 4 16.23 -17.82 1.46
N ASP A 5 15.55 -18.91 1.07
CA ASP A 5 14.39 -19.44 1.79
C ASP A 5 14.50 -20.98 1.88
N SER A 6 14.48 -21.51 3.10
CA SER A 6 14.63 -22.95 3.38
C SER A 6 13.41 -23.79 2.98
N THR A 7 12.27 -23.16 2.67
CA THR A 7 11.05 -23.80 2.18
C THR A 7 11.05 -23.97 0.66
N VAL A 8 12.07 -23.46 -0.03
CA VAL A 8 12.23 -23.51 -1.48
C VAL A 8 13.46 -24.36 -1.81
N ASP A 9 13.26 -25.51 -2.46
CA ASP A 9 14.36 -26.38 -2.88
C ASP A 9 15.18 -25.76 -4.04
N SER A 10 16.31 -26.39 -4.38
CA SER A 10 17.23 -25.90 -5.42
C SER A 10 16.59 -25.79 -6.81
N THR A 11 15.64 -26.67 -7.13
CA THR A 11 14.92 -26.66 -8.42
C THR A 11 13.97 -25.47 -8.47
N GLU A 12 13.23 -25.25 -7.39
CA GLU A 12 12.29 -24.12 -7.27
C GLU A 12 13.03 -22.78 -7.18
N ASN A 13 14.21 -22.73 -6.55
CA ASN A 13 15.06 -21.53 -6.55
C ASN A 13 15.56 -21.19 -7.97
N SER A 14 15.88 -22.20 -8.77
CA SER A 14 16.25 -22.03 -10.18
C SER A 14 15.08 -21.47 -11.00
N LYS A 15 13.86 -22.00 -10.79
CA LYS A 15 12.64 -21.49 -11.44
C LYS A 15 12.32 -20.06 -11.03
N PHE A 16 12.38 -19.75 -9.74
CA PHE A 16 12.19 -18.41 -9.21
C PHE A 16 13.15 -17.41 -9.88
N SER A 17 14.44 -17.76 -9.93
CA SER A 17 15.48 -16.93 -10.55
C SER A 17 15.21 -16.70 -12.03
N ALA A 18 14.77 -17.73 -12.75
CA ALA A 18 14.42 -17.63 -14.17
C ALA A 18 13.18 -16.75 -14.42
N LEU A 19 12.17 -16.81 -13.54
CA LEU A 19 10.92 -16.05 -13.67
C LEU A 19 11.07 -14.59 -13.29
N TYR A 20 11.76 -14.30 -12.19
CA TYR A 20 11.77 -12.97 -11.57
C TYR A 20 13.12 -12.25 -11.63
N GLY A 21 14.21 -12.92 -12.00
CA GLY A 21 15.54 -12.31 -12.02
C GLY A 21 15.65 -11.07 -12.92
N GLY A 22 14.94 -11.05 -14.04
CA GLY A 22 14.82 -9.86 -14.90
C GLY A 22 14.03 -8.74 -14.22
N LEU A 23 12.85 -9.06 -13.69
CA LEU A 23 11.98 -8.11 -13.00
C LEU A 23 12.63 -7.50 -11.76
N ILE A 24 13.38 -8.29 -10.97
CA ILE A 24 14.13 -7.81 -9.80
C ILE A 24 15.10 -6.69 -10.22
N LYS A 25 15.86 -6.91 -11.31
CA LYS A 25 16.80 -5.91 -11.82
C LYS A 25 16.09 -4.67 -12.34
N GLU A 26 14.96 -4.85 -13.02
CA GLU A 26 14.14 -3.75 -13.54
C GLU A 26 13.58 -2.88 -12.40
N ILE A 27 12.98 -3.49 -11.38
CA ILE A 27 12.43 -2.77 -10.23
C ILE A 27 13.56 -2.08 -9.46
N ALA A 28 14.66 -2.79 -9.16
CA ALA A 28 15.79 -2.22 -8.42
C ALA A 28 16.45 -1.03 -9.12
N ALA A 29 16.33 -0.92 -10.45
CA ALA A 29 16.84 0.23 -11.19
C ALA A 29 16.00 1.50 -11.03
N THR A 30 14.75 1.38 -10.56
CA THR A 30 13.79 2.51 -10.47
C THR A 30 13.25 2.73 -9.05
N SER A 31 13.41 1.76 -8.17
CA SER A 31 12.92 1.77 -6.79
C SER A 31 13.99 2.26 -5.82
N LYS A 32 13.55 2.81 -4.67
CA LYS A 32 14.44 3.07 -3.53
C LYS A 32 14.71 1.80 -2.69
N MET A 33 13.94 0.72 -2.91
CA MET A 33 14.12 -0.54 -2.19
C MET A 33 15.39 -1.27 -2.64
N SER A 34 16.03 -1.98 -1.70
CA SER A 34 17.21 -2.76 -2.04
C SER A 34 16.84 -3.96 -2.92
N THR A 35 17.80 -4.42 -3.74
CA THR A 35 17.63 -5.65 -4.53
C THR A 35 17.29 -6.86 -3.64
N LEU A 36 17.81 -6.90 -2.41
CA LEU A 36 17.50 -7.96 -1.44
C LEU A 36 16.03 -7.91 -1.00
N ASP A 37 15.53 -6.74 -0.61
CA ASP A 37 14.13 -6.58 -0.18
C ASP A 37 13.15 -6.94 -1.30
N ILE A 38 13.44 -6.49 -2.53
CA ILE A 38 12.65 -6.85 -3.72
C ILE A 38 12.69 -8.37 -3.95
N THR A 39 13.85 -9.01 -3.74
CA THR A 39 13.99 -10.46 -3.89
C THR A 39 13.18 -11.21 -2.82
N CYS A 40 13.24 -10.78 -1.56
CA CYS A 40 12.46 -11.35 -0.46
C CYS A 40 10.95 -11.23 -0.72
N LEU A 41 10.50 -10.04 -1.13
CA LEU A 41 9.11 -9.79 -1.50
C LEU A 41 8.64 -10.72 -2.61
N LEU A 42 9.42 -10.86 -3.69
CA LEU A 42 9.05 -11.71 -4.80
C LEU A 42 9.12 -13.20 -4.43
N CYS A 43 9.97 -13.59 -3.48
CA CYS A 43 10.00 -14.96 -2.95
C CYS A 43 8.68 -15.30 -2.23
N VAL A 44 8.18 -14.39 -1.39
CA VAL A 44 6.85 -14.53 -0.75
C VAL A 44 5.76 -14.63 -1.82
N TYR A 45 5.75 -13.71 -2.78
CA TYR A 45 4.80 -13.73 -3.89
C TYR A 45 4.81 -15.07 -4.64
N TYR A 46 5.99 -15.61 -4.95
CA TYR A 46 6.16 -16.88 -5.65
C TYR A 46 5.54 -18.06 -4.90
N LYS A 47 5.67 -18.11 -3.56
CA LYS A 47 5.05 -19.15 -2.73
C LYS A 47 3.52 -19.12 -2.86
N PHE A 48 2.89 -17.94 -2.89
CA PHE A 48 1.45 -17.82 -3.12
C PHE A 48 1.01 -18.22 -4.53
N VAL A 49 1.81 -17.89 -5.56
CA VAL A 49 1.55 -18.36 -6.94
C VAL A 49 1.53 -19.89 -6.96
N ARG A 50 2.54 -20.53 -6.37
CA ARG A 50 2.67 -22.00 -6.34
C ARG A 50 1.51 -22.70 -5.62
N PHE A 51 0.96 -22.07 -4.58
CA PHE A 51 -0.20 -22.61 -3.88
C PHE A 51 -1.43 -22.76 -4.80
N ASN A 52 -1.52 -21.99 -5.89
CA ASN A 52 -2.58 -22.12 -6.89
C ASN A 52 -2.39 -23.32 -7.84
N GLY A 53 -1.25 -24.02 -7.78
CA GLY A 53 -0.92 -25.18 -8.60
C GLY A 53 0.22 -24.94 -9.60
N PRO A 54 0.71 -26.00 -10.26
CA PRO A 54 1.95 -25.96 -11.04
C PRO A 54 1.90 -25.09 -12.31
N GLY A 55 0.70 -24.80 -12.83
CA GLY A 55 0.51 -23.92 -14.01
C GLY A 55 0.20 -22.47 -13.66
N ALA A 56 0.14 -22.11 -12.38
CA ALA A 56 -0.22 -20.77 -11.97
C ALA A 56 0.90 -19.77 -12.32
N LYS A 57 0.49 -18.61 -12.83
CA LYS A 57 1.42 -17.53 -13.22
C LYS A 57 1.39 -16.36 -12.25
N GLN A 58 0.27 -16.18 -11.55
CA GLN A 58 0.03 -15.02 -10.70
C GLN A 58 -0.69 -15.40 -9.41
N MET A 59 -0.48 -14.56 -8.39
CA MET A 59 -1.21 -14.61 -7.14
C MET A 59 -2.67 -14.21 -7.41
N LYS A 60 -3.61 -14.89 -6.79
CA LYS A 60 -5.03 -14.51 -6.86
C LYS A 60 -5.31 -13.39 -5.88
N LYS A 61 -6.22 -12.48 -6.23
CA LYS A 61 -6.59 -11.33 -5.39
C LYS A 61 -7.11 -11.73 -4.00
N ASN A 62 -7.78 -12.88 -3.88
CA ASN A 62 -8.23 -13.38 -2.58
C ASN A 62 -7.07 -13.76 -1.64
N GLN A 63 -5.97 -14.30 -2.16
CA GLN A 63 -4.76 -14.56 -1.37
C GLN A 63 -4.19 -13.24 -0.86
N PHE A 64 -4.15 -12.23 -1.72
CA PHE A 64 -3.63 -10.92 -1.35
C PHE A 64 -4.51 -10.19 -0.32
N TYR A 65 -5.84 -10.28 -0.47
CA TYR A 65 -6.78 -9.74 0.51
C TYR A 65 -6.58 -10.34 1.91
N GLN A 66 -6.33 -11.66 2.01
CA GLN A 66 -6.04 -12.30 3.30
C GLN A 66 -4.72 -11.82 3.91
N ILE A 67 -3.68 -11.65 3.09
CA ILE A 67 -2.40 -11.05 3.55
C ILE A 67 -2.65 -9.63 4.06
N TYR A 68 -3.43 -8.85 3.31
CA TYR A 68 -3.72 -7.47 3.64
C TYR A 68 -4.42 -7.34 5.00
N LEU A 69 -5.41 -8.20 5.27
CA LEU A 69 -6.10 -8.25 6.57
C LEU A 69 -5.15 -8.55 7.74
N VAL A 70 -4.15 -9.40 7.52
CA VAL A 70 -3.21 -9.82 8.58
C VAL A 70 -2.12 -8.77 8.81
N LEU A 71 -1.62 -8.13 7.75
CA LEU A 71 -0.47 -7.22 7.85
C LEU A 71 -0.84 -5.79 8.22
N PHE A 72 -2.06 -5.34 7.90
CA PHE A 72 -2.39 -3.91 7.93
C PHE A 72 -3.50 -3.53 8.90
N ASN A 73 -4.04 -4.50 9.65
CA ASN A 73 -5.11 -4.30 10.66
C ASN A 73 -6.24 -3.34 10.21
N VAL A 74 -6.52 -3.26 8.91
CA VAL A 74 -7.46 -2.27 8.37
C VAL A 74 -8.87 -2.78 8.62
N ALA A 75 -9.62 -2.07 9.46
CA ALA A 75 -11.01 -2.42 9.79
C ALA A 75 -11.99 -2.11 8.63
N ASN A 76 -11.64 -1.19 7.72
CA ASN A 76 -12.54 -0.74 6.66
C ASN A 76 -12.34 -1.49 5.34
N VAL A 77 -13.22 -2.47 5.07
CA VAL A 77 -13.20 -3.29 3.85
C VAL A 77 -13.20 -2.47 2.56
N GLN A 78 -13.89 -1.32 2.52
CA GLN A 78 -13.95 -0.51 1.30
C GLN A 78 -12.63 0.19 0.99
N VAL A 79 -11.90 0.64 2.02
CA VAL A 79 -10.54 1.13 1.82
C VAL A 79 -9.65 0.03 1.28
N ILE A 80 -9.73 -1.18 1.84
CA ILE A 80 -8.96 -2.33 1.35
C ILE A 80 -9.24 -2.55 -0.14
N GLU A 81 -10.51 -2.62 -0.53
CA GLU A 81 -10.88 -2.86 -1.93
C GLU A 81 -10.37 -1.76 -2.88
N ARG A 82 -10.45 -0.49 -2.46
CA ARG A 82 -9.97 0.65 -3.25
C ARG A 82 -8.45 0.71 -3.32
N SER A 83 -7.76 0.55 -2.19
CA SER A 83 -6.30 0.44 -2.12
C SER A 83 -5.79 -0.70 -3.02
N LEU A 84 -6.42 -1.87 -2.92
CA LEU A 84 -6.10 -3.01 -3.77
C LEU A 84 -6.40 -2.70 -5.25
N LEU A 85 -7.49 -2.01 -5.57
CA LEU A 85 -7.82 -1.66 -6.94
C LEU A 85 -6.80 -0.69 -7.54
N ALA A 86 -6.44 0.38 -6.83
CA ALA A 86 -5.45 1.38 -7.24
C ALA A 86 -4.09 0.73 -7.54
N ILE A 87 -3.67 -0.22 -6.70
CA ILE A 87 -2.38 -0.89 -6.84
C ILE A 87 -2.40 -1.99 -7.90
N THR A 88 -3.41 -2.86 -7.88
CA THR A 88 -3.40 -4.07 -8.72
C THR A 88 -3.91 -3.82 -10.12
N LYS A 89 -4.82 -2.84 -10.31
CA LYS A 89 -5.50 -2.52 -11.57
C LYS A 89 -6.23 -3.70 -12.24
N ASP A 90 -6.27 -4.86 -11.59
CA ASP A 90 -6.88 -6.11 -12.06
C ASP A 90 -7.83 -6.64 -10.98
N THR A 91 -8.92 -7.27 -11.41
CA THR A 91 -9.99 -7.72 -10.51
C THR A 91 -9.80 -9.15 -10.00
N LYS A 92 -8.92 -9.94 -10.62
CA LYS A 92 -8.73 -11.38 -10.36
C LYS A 92 -7.33 -11.72 -9.85
N TYR A 93 -6.31 -11.07 -10.40
CA TYR A 93 -4.91 -11.40 -10.12
C TYR A 93 -4.13 -10.20 -9.63
N VAL A 94 -3.05 -10.48 -8.92
CA VAL A 94 -2.05 -9.49 -8.52
C VAL A 94 -0.82 -9.73 -9.37
N SER A 95 -0.23 -8.69 -9.95
CA SER A 95 1.05 -8.82 -10.66
C SER A 95 2.21 -8.79 -9.65
N PRO A 96 3.36 -9.42 -9.95
CA PRO A 96 4.52 -9.34 -9.06
C PRO A 96 5.00 -7.90 -8.86
N ARG A 97 4.81 -7.03 -9.88
CA ARG A 97 5.13 -5.61 -9.79
C ARG A 97 4.18 -4.89 -8.83
N ALA A 98 2.88 -5.07 -8.97
CA ALA A 98 1.88 -4.48 -8.08
C ALA A 98 2.07 -4.92 -6.61
N TRP A 99 2.49 -6.17 -6.39
CA TRP A 99 2.88 -6.65 -5.07
C TRP A 99 4.04 -5.82 -4.50
N VAL A 100 5.14 -5.66 -5.25
CA VAL A 100 6.28 -4.85 -4.78
C VAL A 100 5.91 -3.37 -4.61
N ASP A 101 5.13 -2.81 -5.53
CA ASP A 101 4.71 -1.40 -5.49
C ASP A 101 3.87 -1.08 -4.24
N LEU A 102 3.05 -2.03 -3.75
CA LEU A 102 2.34 -1.89 -2.46
C LEU A 102 3.35 -1.71 -1.32
N PHE A 103 4.30 -2.62 -1.19
CA PHE A 103 5.25 -2.59 -0.08
C PHE A 103 6.17 -1.38 -0.17
N GLU A 104 6.59 -0.99 -1.36
CA GLU A 104 7.33 0.26 -1.54
C GLU A 104 6.49 1.46 -1.10
N LEU A 105 5.21 1.52 -1.47
CA LEU A 105 4.31 2.59 -1.06
C LEU A 105 4.09 2.61 0.47
N TYR A 106 3.97 1.45 1.11
CA TYR A 106 3.62 1.35 2.53
C TYR A 106 4.81 1.54 3.45
N THR A 107 6.01 1.50 2.88
CA THR A 107 7.27 1.70 3.59
C THR A 107 7.95 3.01 3.23
N THR A 108 7.41 3.77 2.26
CA THR A 108 7.98 5.05 1.83
C THR A 108 7.69 6.19 2.80
N GLU A 109 8.68 7.07 2.96
CA GLU A 109 8.51 8.38 3.61
C GLU A 109 8.21 9.50 2.59
N ASP A 110 8.12 9.14 1.31
CA ASP A 110 7.83 10.07 0.22
C ASP A 110 6.37 10.55 0.28
N LEU A 111 6.19 11.75 0.83
CA LEU A 111 4.87 12.35 1.01
C LEU A 111 4.14 12.55 -0.30
N GLU A 112 4.83 12.90 -1.40
CA GLU A 112 4.20 13.09 -2.70
C GLU A 112 3.59 11.79 -3.22
N ARG A 113 4.34 10.68 -3.10
CA ARG A 113 3.84 9.36 -3.48
C ARG A 113 2.64 8.94 -2.63
N ARG A 114 2.68 9.22 -1.32
CA ARG A 114 1.56 8.96 -0.40
C ARG A 114 0.34 9.82 -0.75
N MET A 115 0.52 11.10 -1.04
CA MET A 115 -0.57 12.00 -1.46
C MET A 115 -1.25 11.50 -2.73
N LYS A 116 -0.49 11.14 -3.77
CA LYS A 116 -1.04 10.63 -5.04
C LYS A 116 -1.89 9.38 -4.82
N PHE A 117 -1.37 8.42 -4.05
CA PHE A 117 -2.10 7.21 -3.73
C PHE A 117 -3.39 7.49 -2.93
N ALA A 118 -3.29 8.32 -1.89
CA ALA A 118 -4.43 8.66 -1.07
C ALA A 118 -5.55 9.31 -1.88
N PHE A 119 -5.19 10.27 -2.75
CA PHE A 119 -6.14 10.92 -3.63
C PHE A 119 -6.80 9.95 -4.61
N GLU A 120 -6.04 9.03 -5.21
CA GLU A 120 -6.59 7.97 -6.09
C GLU A 120 -7.58 7.06 -5.34
N VAL A 121 -7.34 6.77 -4.06
CA VAL A 121 -8.26 5.99 -3.22
C VAL A 121 -9.53 6.77 -2.85
N TYR A 122 -9.42 8.09 -2.69
CA TYR A 122 -10.55 8.96 -2.33
C TYR A 122 -11.41 9.35 -3.53
N ASP A 123 -10.83 9.51 -4.72
CA ASP A 123 -11.55 9.78 -5.98
C ASP A 123 -12.25 8.52 -6.50
N THR A 124 -13.23 8.05 -5.74
CA THR A 124 -14.04 6.86 -6.03
C THR A 124 -14.83 6.93 -7.35
N LYS A 125 -15.06 8.13 -7.88
CA LYS A 125 -15.78 8.36 -9.14
C LYS A 125 -14.83 8.51 -10.33
N ASN A 126 -13.51 8.57 -10.10
CA ASN A 126 -12.48 8.84 -11.10
C ASN A 126 -12.76 10.13 -11.89
N THR A 127 -13.22 11.17 -11.20
CA THR A 127 -13.55 12.47 -11.78
C THR A 127 -12.36 13.44 -11.80
N GLY A 128 -11.25 13.09 -11.15
CA GLY A 128 -10.10 13.95 -10.93
C GLY A 128 -10.28 14.93 -9.76
N VAL A 129 -11.42 14.86 -9.07
CA VAL A 129 -11.81 15.71 -7.94
C VAL A 129 -12.61 14.89 -6.94
N ILE A 130 -12.58 15.28 -5.67
CA ILE A 130 -13.38 14.67 -4.60
C ILE A 130 -14.57 15.59 -4.30
N ASP A 131 -15.78 15.12 -4.59
CA ASP A 131 -17.02 15.86 -4.36
C ASP A 131 -17.64 15.61 -2.97
N ARG A 132 -18.71 16.35 -2.66
CA ARG A 132 -19.42 16.28 -1.37
C ARG A 132 -19.90 14.86 -1.03
N GLU A 133 -20.37 14.10 -2.02
CA GLU A 133 -20.86 12.74 -1.80
C GLU A 133 -19.70 11.80 -1.44
N GLN A 134 -18.56 11.94 -2.12
CA GLN A 134 -17.37 11.14 -1.86
C GLN A 134 -16.79 11.41 -0.46
N VAL A 135 -16.78 12.67 -0.02
CA VAL A 135 -16.39 13.04 1.36
C VAL A 135 -17.37 12.44 2.38
N GLY A 136 -18.69 12.62 2.16
CA GLY A 136 -19.71 12.10 3.08
C GLY A 136 -19.64 10.58 3.27
N VAL A 137 -19.52 9.82 2.16
CA VAL A 137 -19.40 8.35 2.19
C VAL A 137 -18.13 7.89 2.91
N ALA A 138 -17.03 8.63 2.82
CA ALA A 138 -15.83 8.32 3.57
C ALA A 138 -16.09 8.55 5.07
N CYS A 139 -16.54 9.75 5.44
CA CYS A 139 -16.71 10.14 6.83
C CYS A 139 -17.73 9.31 7.61
N GLU A 140 -18.87 8.92 7.01
CA GLU A 140 -19.86 8.02 7.65
C GLU A 140 -19.26 6.70 8.16
N LYS A 141 -18.09 6.30 7.63
CA LYS A 141 -17.42 5.02 7.96
C LYS A 141 -16.24 5.18 8.89
N PHE A 142 -15.79 6.41 9.15
CA PHE A 142 -14.65 6.70 10.01
C PHE A 142 -15.03 7.49 11.27
N PHE A 143 -16.02 8.37 11.17
CA PHE A 143 -16.58 9.10 12.29
C PHE A 143 -17.82 8.34 12.81
N HIS A 144 -17.96 8.25 14.13
CA HIS A 144 -19.07 7.51 14.74
C HIS A 144 -20.42 8.15 14.41
N GLU A 145 -21.49 7.34 14.38
CA GLU A 145 -22.87 7.82 14.22
C GLU A 145 -23.21 8.86 15.29
N GLY A 146 -23.15 10.15 14.93
CA GLY A 146 -23.46 11.25 15.85
C GLY A 146 -22.71 12.55 15.60
N ASP A 147 -21.56 12.53 14.92
CA ASP A 147 -20.78 13.76 14.66
C ASP A 147 -21.26 14.46 13.37
N ASP A 148 -22.01 15.54 13.62
CA ASP A 148 -21.81 16.88 13.06
C ASP A 148 -21.62 17.00 11.53
N GLU A 149 -22.72 17.30 10.83
CA GLU A 149 -22.68 17.92 9.49
C GLU A 149 -21.72 19.13 9.45
N ASP A 150 -21.53 19.80 10.59
CA ASP A 150 -20.57 20.88 10.80
C ASP A 150 -19.11 20.42 10.64
N GLU A 151 -18.71 19.25 11.16
CA GLU A 151 -17.34 18.72 10.99
C GLU A 151 -17.05 18.38 9.52
N LEU A 152 -18.04 17.85 8.80
CA LEU A 152 -17.96 17.62 7.35
C LEU A 152 -17.78 18.92 6.57
N ILE A 153 -18.53 19.96 6.97
CA ILE A 153 -18.43 21.29 6.38
C ILE A 153 -17.05 21.89 6.65
N GLU A 154 -16.54 21.78 7.88
CA GLU A 154 -15.22 22.28 8.26
C GLU A 154 -14.10 21.53 7.54
N LEU A 155 -14.19 20.19 7.47
CA LEU A 155 -13.21 19.37 6.77
C LEU A 155 -13.16 19.74 5.28
N ARG A 156 -14.33 19.86 4.64
CA ARG A 156 -14.40 20.28 3.24
C ARG A 156 -13.86 21.71 3.07
N ALA A 157 -14.29 22.66 3.90
CA ALA A 157 -13.84 24.05 3.83
C ALA A 157 -12.32 24.19 4.06
N LYS A 158 -11.71 23.27 4.81
CA LYS A 158 -10.26 23.23 5.01
C LYS A 158 -9.51 22.82 3.74
N PHE A 159 -10.09 21.90 2.96
CA PHE A 159 -9.46 21.35 1.77
C PHE A 159 -9.86 22.06 0.47
N ASP A 160 -11.09 22.56 0.36
CA ASP A 160 -11.60 23.35 -0.77
C ASP A 160 -11.02 24.79 -0.72
N VAL A 161 -9.75 24.96 -1.11
CA VAL A 161 -8.99 26.20 -0.93
C VAL A 161 -9.48 27.29 -1.86
N ASP A 162 -9.84 26.94 -3.10
CA ASP A 162 -10.33 27.89 -4.10
C ASP A 162 -11.84 28.14 -4.03
N LYS A 163 -12.58 27.35 -3.24
CA LYS A 163 -14.02 27.47 -2.96
C LYS A 163 -14.89 27.20 -4.20
N ASP A 164 -14.43 26.35 -5.11
CA ASP A 164 -15.21 25.90 -6.26
C ASP A 164 -16.24 24.81 -5.91
N GLY A 165 -16.11 24.25 -4.71
CA GLY A 165 -17.03 23.30 -4.13
C GLY A 165 -16.61 21.83 -4.24
N VAL A 166 -15.47 21.54 -4.83
CA VAL A 166 -14.84 20.20 -4.85
C VAL A 166 -13.44 20.28 -4.24
N ILE A 167 -12.78 19.13 -4.07
CA ILE A 167 -11.38 19.11 -3.64
C ILE A 167 -10.56 18.56 -4.81
N SER A 168 -9.78 19.42 -5.46
CA SER A 168 -8.82 19.02 -6.48
C SER A 168 -7.57 18.37 -5.86
N PHE A 169 -6.71 17.78 -6.69
CA PHE A 169 -5.41 17.28 -6.19
C PHE A 169 -4.51 18.44 -5.74
N GLU A 170 -4.57 19.58 -6.43
CA GLU A 170 -3.84 20.80 -6.08
C GLU A 170 -4.24 21.32 -4.70
N ASP A 171 -5.54 21.39 -4.44
CA ASP A 171 -6.12 21.72 -3.13
C ASP A 171 -5.60 20.79 -2.03
N TYR A 172 -5.84 19.49 -2.20
CA TYR A 172 -5.44 18.45 -1.27
C TYR A 172 -3.93 18.49 -0.99
N SER A 173 -3.12 18.50 -2.03
CA SER A 173 -1.67 18.48 -1.91
C SER A 173 -1.12 19.76 -1.28
N SER A 174 -1.74 20.92 -1.52
CA SER A 174 -1.32 22.18 -0.90
C SER A 174 -1.51 22.18 0.62
N VAL A 175 -2.60 21.57 1.11
CA VAL A 175 -2.91 21.44 2.53
C VAL A 175 -2.02 20.39 3.18
N VAL A 176 -1.90 19.20 2.59
CA VAL A 176 -1.08 18.10 3.14
C VAL A 176 0.40 18.43 3.13
N SER A 177 0.90 19.18 2.15
CA SER A 177 2.29 19.64 2.14
C SER A 177 2.63 20.54 3.34
N GLN A 178 1.64 21.28 3.86
CA GLN A 178 1.79 22.10 5.06
C GLN A 178 1.54 21.30 6.35
N GLN A 179 0.64 20.31 6.30
CA GLN A 179 0.26 19.48 7.43
C GLN A 179 0.27 17.99 7.01
N PRO A 180 1.45 17.34 6.97
CA PRO A 180 1.60 15.98 6.45
C PRO A 180 0.75 14.92 7.17
N VAL A 181 0.37 15.17 8.42
CA VAL A 181 -0.54 14.33 9.22
C VAL A 181 -1.92 14.17 8.57
N LEU A 182 -2.30 15.06 7.65
CA LEU A 182 -3.59 15.05 6.98
C LEU A 182 -3.63 14.23 5.69
N VAL A 183 -2.56 13.49 5.36
CA VAL A 183 -2.55 12.60 4.17
C VAL A 183 -3.66 11.54 4.23
N GLU A 184 -4.11 11.19 5.43
CA GLU A 184 -5.16 10.22 5.72
C GLU A 184 -6.48 10.86 6.19
N PHE A 185 -6.78 12.08 5.73
CA PHE A 185 -7.92 12.86 6.24
C PHE A 185 -9.31 12.22 6.01
N LEU A 186 -9.44 11.31 5.06
CA LEU A 186 -10.67 10.55 4.78
C LEU A 186 -10.56 9.07 5.20
N GLY A 187 -9.61 8.74 6.06
CA GLY A 187 -9.44 7.41 6.64
C GLY A 187 -8.02 6.88 6.59
N TRP A 188 -7.74 5.88 7.43
CA TRP A 188 -6.45 5.20 7.48
C TRP A 188 -6.18 4.43 6.19
N LEU A 189 -5.03 4.70 5.56
CA LEU A 189 -4.57 4.11 4.30
C LEU A 189 -3.18 3.48 4.42
N PHE A 190 -2.35 4.01 5.29
CA PHE A 190 -0.96 3.61 5.47
C PHE A 190 -0.79 2.90 6.81
N PRO A 191 0.11 1.90 6.88
CA PRO A 191 0.39 1.22 8.13
C PRO A 191 1.03 2.18 9.14
N SER A 192 0.66 2.01 10.39
CA SER A 192 1.36 2.54 11.56
C SER A 192 2.80 2.01 11.64
N ASN A 193 3.61 2.62 12.51
CA ASN A 193 4.99 2.16 12.71
C ASN A 193 5.06 0.71 13.20
N GLU A 194 4.15 0.29 14.09
CA GLU A 194 4.09 -1.09 14.60
C GLU A 194 3.78 -2.10 13.48
N GLU A 195 2.87 -1.75 12.57
CA GLU A 195 2.54 -2.58 11.40
C GLU A 195 3.70 -2.62 10.40
N ARG A 196 4.43 -1.51 10.24
CA ARG A 196 5.65 -1.46 9.42
C ARG A 196 6.75 -2.35 9.99
N ASP A 197 6.94 -2.35 11.30
CA ASP A 197 7.91 -3.22 11.97
C ASP A 197 7.51 -4.69 11.85
N LEU A 198 6.22 -5.01 12.06
CA LEU A 198 5.69 -6.36 11.85
C LEU A 198 5.93 -6.84 10.41
N MET A 199 5.62 -6.00 9.41
CA MET A 199 5.90 -6.31 8.01
C MET A 199 7.38 -6.57 7.76
N ALA A 200 8.26 -5.72 8.29
CA ALA A 200 9.69 -5.84 8.10
C ALA A 200 10.20 -7.18 8.63
N HIS A 201 9.69 -7.63 9.78
CA HIS A 201 9.99 -8.95 10.34
C HIS A 201 9.41 -10.11 9.52
N VAL A 202 8.15 -10.02 9.08
CA VAL A 202 7.46 -11.11 8.36
C VAL A 202 8.03 -11.31 6.95
N ILE A 203 8.52 -10.25 6.32
CA ILE A 203 8.94 -10.24 4.92
C ILE A 203 10.47 -10.21 4.78
N ASN A 204 11.19 -10.15 5.91
CA ASN A 204 12.65 -10.08 5.95
C ASN A 204 13.18 -8.86 5.16
N MET A 205 12.54 -7.70 5.36
CA MET A 205 13.06 -6.42 4.87
C MET A 205 14.06 -5.85 5.88
N ASP A 206 15.28 -6.37 5.84
CA ASP A 206 16.35 -6.02 6.78
C ASP A 206 16.65 -4.51 6.81
N SER A 207 16.48 -3.83 5.66
CA SER A 207 16.66 -2.38 5.53
C SER A 207 15.69 -1.54 6.39
N MET A 208 14.59 -2.13 6.84
CA MET A 208 13.61 -1.49 7.72
C MET A 208 13.75 -1.88 9.19
N LEU A 209 14.57 -2.89 9.50
CA LEU A 209 14.73 -3.39 10.87
C LEU A 209 15.74 -2.54 11.62
N ASN A 210 15.26 -1.56 12.37
CA ASN A 210 16.08 -0.85 13.34
C ASN A 210 16.18 -1.67 14.63
N TYR A 211 17.09 -2.65 14.67
CA TYR A 211 17.47 -3.25 15.93
C TYR A 211 18.14 -2.18 16.80
N CYS A 212 17.43 -1.67 17.81
CA CYS A 212 18.08 -0.94 18.89
C CYS A 212 19.17 -1.85 19.45
N ASN A 213 20.44 -1.43 19.35
CA ASN A 213 21.54 -2.15 19.98
C ASN A 213 21.28 -2.16 21.50
N PRO A 214 21.01 -3.32 22.12
CA PRO A 214 20.74 -3.37 23.55
C PRO A 214 21.95 -2.94 24.39
N ASP A 215 23.14 -2.86 23.77
CA ASP A 215 24.40 -2.47 24.40
C ASP A 215 24.85 -1.02 24.10
N ALA A 216 24.05 -0.22 23.39
CA ALA A 216 24.35 1.20 23.19
C ALA A 216 23.98 2.02 24.43
N LYS A 217 24.95 2.15 25.36
CA LYS A 217 24.94 3.16 26.43
C LYS A 217 25.46 4.50 25.95
#